data_AF-A0A944D712-F1
#
_entry.id   AF-A0A944D712-F1
#
_cell.length_a   1.000
_cell.length_b   1.000
_cell.length_c   1.000
_cell.angle_alpha   90.00
_cell.angle_beta   90.00
_cell.angle_gamma   90.00
#
_symmetry.space_group_name_H-M   'P 1'
#
loop_
_entity.id
_entity.type
_entity.pdbx_description
1 polymer ?
#
loop_
_entity_poly.entity_id
_entity_poly.type
_entity_poly.pdbx_seq_one_letter_code
_entity_poly.pdbx_strand_id
1 'polypeptide(L)'
;MSLHEKFGLPDVNSPLRRGYYVRLEEAAKRLREREHLRAEVSRFWEEQKWGAPPIPVNDCNLAVISRNLATARFEDIVYAALARQAGLEPVWSTLNGDKMCAGSPIKTTYLQGHLVLGRGGLGGLKLEKHEYLEIVDPRSLRGRPANSSPAHRHHNQPLFEIFAPNGTPLTTLHRVHQMKMLAPICPRGVISFDITSWYRDGNLMNSRQYYIALMSLFVAHGVLFEDFHGGESGEQLDAFTAEVFQPASRRLKDIFGVAPLVVPLPWKREYAYYPSNTSWPEWNVVPPEYLNGLL
;
A
#
# COMPACT_ATOMS: atom_id res chain seq x y z
N MET A 1 -26.56 5.12 -7.37
CA MET A 1 -25.42 4.20 -7.62
C MET A 1 -24.49 4.29 -6.42
N SER A 2 -24.12 3.16 -5.83
CA SER A 2 -23.15 3.13 -4.71
C SER A 2 -21.76 3.61 -5.17
N LEU A 3 -20.90 4.04 -4.24
CA LEU A 3 -19.51 4.35 -4.58
C LEU A 3 -18.81 3.10 -5.12
N HIS A 4 -19.12 1.94 -4.54
CA HIS A 4 -18.60 0.64 -4.96
C HIS A 4 -18.87 0.34 -6.44
N GLU A 5 -20.13 0.49 -6.88
CA GLU A 5 -20.52 0.31 -8.29
C GLU A 5 -19.95 1.41 -9.18
N LYS A 6 -20.05 2.68 -8.74
CA LYS A 6 -19.54 3.84 -9.48
C LYS A 6 -18.08 3.68 -9.86
N PHE A 7 -17.29 3.13 -8.95
CA PHE A 7 -15.86 2.96 -9.13
C PHE A 7 -15.48 1.58 -9.67
N GLY A 8 -16.42 0.69 -9.95
CA GLY A 8 -16.11 -0.66 -10.44
C GLY A 8 -15.24 -1.45 -9.46
N LEU A 9 -15.47 -1.27 -8.14
CA LEU A 9 -14.75 -2.02 -7.13
C LEU A 9 -15.15 -3.51 -7.17
N PRO A 10 -14.24 -4.45 -6.84
CA PRO A 10 -14.54 -5.87 -6.86
C PRO A 10 -15.75 -6.25 -5.99
N ASP A 11 -16.63 -7.15 -6.47
CA ASP A 11 -17.84 -7.54 -5.74
C ASP A 11 -17.52 -8.25 -4.41
N VAL A 12 -17.79 -7.55 -3.31
CA VAL A 12 -17.57 -8.04 -1.94
C VAL A 12 -18.54 -9.16 -1.55
N ASN A 13 -19.63 -9.36 -2.30
CA ASN A 13 -20.62 -10.40 -2.03
C ASN A 13 -20.31 -11.74 -2.70
N SER A 14 -19.30 -11.77 -3.58
CA SER A 14 -18.81 -13.00 -4.21
C SER A 14 -18.39 -14.04 -3.16
N PRO A 15 -18.53 -15.35 -3.43
CA PRO A 15 -18.21 -16.40 -2.47
C PRO A 15 -16.80 -16.31 -1.87
N LEU A 16 -15.81 -15.86 -2.65
CA LEU A 16 -14.43 -15.70 -2.20
C LEU A 16 -14.22 -14.50 -1.27
N ARG A 17 -15.02 -13.44 -1.42
CA ARG A 17 -14.80 -12.16 -0.72
C ARG A 17 -15.77 -11.96 0.45
N ARG A 18 -16.89 -12.68 0.47
CA ARG A 18 -17.93 -12.52 1.49
C ARG A 18 -17.36 -12.74 2.89
N GLY A 19 -17.53 -11.74 3.75
CA GLY A 19 -17.12 -11.79 5.15
C GLY A 19 -15.69 -11.31 5.45
N TYR A 20 -14.88 -11.03 4.41
CA TYR A 20 -13.52 -10.49 4.56
C TYR A 20 -13.41 -9.02 4.13
N TYR A 21 -14.30 -8.56 3.25
CA TYR A 21 -14.30 -7.20 2.75
C TYR A 21 -15.58 -6.46 3.13
N VAL A 22 -15.47 -5.14 3.20
CA VAL A 22 -16.59 -4.20 3.36
C VAL A 22 -16.66 -3.27 2.16
N ARG A 23 -17.86 -2.78 1.85
CA ARG A 23 -18.05 -1.75 0.82
C ARG A 23 -17.41 -0.44 1.29
N LEU A 24 -16.86 0.33 0.35
CA LEU A 24 -16.17 1.58 0.63
C LEU A 24 -17.05 2.56 1.44
N GLU A 25 -18.30 2.75 1.03
CA GLU A 25 -19.25 3.65 1.70
C GLU A 25 -19.62 3.22 3.13
N GLU A 26 -19.51 1.92 3.43
CA GLU A 26 -19.78 1.40 4.77
C GLU A 26 -18.57 1.48 5.69
N ALA A 27 -17.36 1.41 5.14
CA ALA A 27 -16.14 1.30 5.91
C ALA A 27 -15.95 2.49 6.87
N ALA A 28 -16.15 3.71 6.38
CA ALA A 28 -16.04 4.92 7.21
C ALA A 28 -17.11 5.00 8.30
N LYS A 29 -18.34 4.56 8.01
CA LYS A 29 -19.42 4.50 9.02
C LYS A 29 -19.08 3.50 10.12
N ARG A 30 -18.71 2.27 9.72
CA ARG A 30 -18.36 1.20 10.66
C ARG A 30 -17.14 1.55 11.49
N LEU A 31 -16.14 2.25 10.92
CA LEU A 31 -14.97 2.68 11.68
C LEU A 31 -15.36 3.62 12.84
N ARG A 32 -16.26 4.57 12.60
CA ARG A 32 -16.79 5.45 13.67
C ARG A 32 -17.57 4.68 14.72
N GLU A 33 -18.43 3.76 14.29
CA GLU A 33 -19.21 2.91 15.21
C GLU A 33 -18.32 2.07 16.14
N ARG A 34 -17.10 1.73 15.69
CA ARG A 34 -16.12 0.90 16.41
C ARG A 34 -15.12 1.69 17.25
N GLU A 35 -15.29 3.00 17.40
CA GLU A 35 -14.39 3.83 18.21
C GLU A 35 -14.22 3.28 19.64
N HIS A 36 -15.30 2.75 20.23
CA HIS A 36 -15.30 2.12 21.55
C HIS A 36 -14.37 0.90 21.68
N LEU A 37 -14.01 0.24 20.57
CA LEU A 37 -13.12 -0.93 20.57
C LEU A 37 -11.63 -0.57 20.60
N ARG A 38 -11.24 0.70 20.40
CA ARG A 38 -9.83 1.12 20.35
C ARG A 38 -9.04 0.77 21.61
N ALA A 39 -9.68 0.94 22.78
CA ALA A 39 -9.06 0.60 24.06
C ALA A 39 -8.85 -0.91 24.21
N GLU A 40 -9.77 -1.72 23.70
CA GLU A 40 -9.66 -3.18 23.71
C GLU A 40 -8.56 -3.69 22.78
N VAL A 41 -8.47 -3.12 21.56
CA VAL A 41 -7.38 -3.42 20.62
C VAL A 41 -6.02 -3.04 21.19
N SER A 42 -5.92 -1.89 21.87
CA SER A 42 -4.67 -1.45 22.50
C SER A 42 -4.23 -2.39 23.62
N ARG A 43 -5.16 -2.81 24.49
CA ARG A 43 -4.92 -3.80 25.54
C ARG A 43 -4.46 -5.13 24.95
N PHE A 44 -5.07 -5.56 23.86
CA PHE A 44 -4.66 -6.78 23.16
C PHE A 44 -3.19 -6.70 22.71
N TRP A 45 -2.73 -5.57 22.16
CA TRP A 45 -1.32 -5.40 21.81
C TRP A 45 -0.36 -5.46 23.00
N GLU A 46 -0.77 -4.88 24.14
CA GLU A 46 -0.01 -4.93 25.39
C GLU A 46 0.10 -6.36 25.93
N GLU A 47 -1.01 -7.10 25.96
CA GLU A 47 -1.07 -8.50 26.40
C GLU A 47 -0.21 -9.41 25.52
N GLN A 48 -0.18 -9.15 24.21
CA GLN A 48 0.68 -9.88 23.28
C GLN A 48 2.16 -9.41 23.31
N LYS A 49 2.48 -8.36 24.06
CA LYS A 49 3.81 -7.72 24.12
C LYS A 49 4.31 -7.22 22.76
N TRP A 50 3.40 -6.86 21.86
CA TRP A 50 3.75 -6.28 20.55
C TRP A 50 3.95 -4.77 20.64
N GLY A 51 3.28 -4.12 21.60
CA GLY A 51 3.17 -2.67 21.65
C GLY A 51 2.31 -2.11 20.51
N ALA A 52 1.95 -0.84 20.61
CA ALA A 52 1.17 -0.17 19.58
C ALA A 52 2.03 0.09 18.32
N PRO A 53 1.50 -0.14 17.11
CA PRO A 53 2.16 0.31 15.89
C PRO A 53 2.28 1.84 15.88
N PRO A 54 3.30 2.43 15.21
CA PRO A 54 3.52 3.87 15.14
C PRO A 54 2.53 4.54 14.16
N ILE A 55 1.25 4.21 14.27
CA ILE A 55 0.19 4.82 13.48
C ILE A 55 -0.03 6.26 13.96
N PRO A 56 -0.24 7.24 13.06
CA PRO A 56 -0.68 8.57 13.45
C PRO A 56 -2.08 8.49 14.07
N VAL A 57 -2.16 8.39 15.40
CA VAL A 57 -3.41 8.45 16.15
C VAL A 57 -3.84 9.91 16.19
N ASN A 58 -4.52 10.34 15.14
CA ASN A 58 -5.18 11.64 15.07
C ASN A 58 -6.69 11.43 15.21
N ASP A 59 -7.45 12.49 15.51
CA ASP A 59 -8.93 12.47 15.58
C ASP A 59 -9.61 12.21 14.21
N CYS A 60 -8.87 11.74 13.19
CA CYS A 60 -9.39 11.44 11.87
C CYS A 60 -9.57 9.94 11.64
N ASN A 61 -10.56 9.61 10.80
CA ASN A 61 -10.78 8.25 10.33
C ASN A 61 -9.73 7.93 9.24
N LEU A 62 -8.88 6.94 9.50
CA LEU A 62 -7.76 6.62 8.61
C LEU A 62 -8.16 5.59 7.55
N ALA A 63 -7.76 5.84 6.31
CA ALA A 63 -7.62 4.82 5.28
C ALA A 63 -6.15 4.48 5.19
N VAL A 64 -5.78 3.22 5.30
CA VAL A 64 -4.39 2.78 5.31
C VAL A 64 -4.13 1.89 4.11
N ILE A 65 -3.02 2.13 3.42
CA ILE A 65 -2.44 1.21 2.46
C ILE A 65 -1.06 0.78 2.97
N SER A 66 -0.78 -0.52 2.94
CA SER A 66 0.51 -1.07 3.40
C SER A 66 1.40 -1.34 2.20
N ARG A 67 2.62 -0.79 2.21
CA ARG A 67 3.61 -0.93 1.14
C ARG A 67 4.98 -1.20 1.73
N ASN A 68 5.91 -1.71 0.92
CA ASN A 68 7.30 -1.77 1.37
C ASN A 68 7.94 -0.38 1.34
N LEU A 69 7.64 0.40 0.29
CA LEU A 69 8.03 1.80 0.14
C LEU A 69 6.78 2.63 -0.15
N ALA A 70 6.76 3.86 0.35
CA ALA A 70 5.72 4.83 0.00
C ALA A 70 5.91 5.29 -1.46
N THR A 71 5.05 4.82 -2.36
CA THR A 71 5.11 5.12 -3.80
C THR A 71 4.02 6.08 -4.25
N ALA A 72 4.07 6.44 -5.54
CA ALA A 72 3.07 7.27 -6.21
C ALA A 72 2.54 6.60 -7.48
N ARG A 73 2.38 5.28 -7.47
CA ARG A 73 1.81 4.58 -8.63
C ARG A 73 0.38 5.06 -8.84
N PHE A 74 -0.16 4.87 -10.04
CA PHE A 74 -1.57 5.19 -10.30
C PHE A 74 -2.51 4.43 -9.34
N GLU A 75 -2.11 3.26 -8.85
CA GLU A 75 -2.79 2.57 -7.76
C GLU A 75 -2.84 3.40 -6.45
N ASP A 76 -1.73 4.02 -6.03
CA ASP A 76 -1.67 4.89 -4.85
C ASP A 76 -2.55 6.14 -5.01
N ILE A 77 -2.60 6.69 -6.22
CA ILE A 77 -3.45 7.84 -6.57
C ILE A 77 -4.94 7.46 -6.49
N VAL A 78 -5.30 6.31 -7.06
CA VAL A 78 -6.66 5.74 -6.97
C VAL A 78 -7.05 5.49 -5.52
N TYR A 79 -6.17 4.85 -4.74
CA TYR A 79 -6.36 4.64 -3.31
C TYR A 79 -6.65 5.97 -2.59
N ALA A 80 -5.79 6.98 -2.77
CA ALA A 80 -5.92 8.26 -2.11
C ALA A 80 -7.25 8.95 -2.47
N ALA A 81 -7.62 8.91 -3.75
CA ALA A 81 -8.89 9.46 -4.23
C ALA A 81 -10.10 8.75 -3.61
N LEU A 82 -10.11 7.41 -3.61
CA LEU A 82 -11.20 6.62 -3.01
C LEU A 82 -11.33 6.85 -1.50
N ALA A 83 -10.21 6.88 -0.78
CA ALA A 83 -10.17 7.20 0.64
C ALA A 83 -10.80 8.57 0.93
N ARG A 84 -10.40 9.59 0.15
CA ARG A 84 -10.95 10.95 0.27
C ARG A 84 -12.45 11.01 -0.01
N GLN A 85 -12.91 10.36 -1.07
CA GLN A 85 -14.34 10.27 -1.40
C GLN A 85 -15.17 9.61 -0.28
N ALA A 86 -14.56 8.70 0.48
CA ALA A 86 -15.20 8.06 1.64
C ALA A 86 -15.10 8.88 2.95
N GLY A 87 -14.49 10.07 2.91
CA GLY A 87 -14.25 10.88 4.10
C GLY A 87 -13.19 10.30 5.04
N LEU A 88 -12.25 9.52 4.50
CA LEU A 88 -11.10 8.96 5.20
C LEU A 88 -9.82 9.73 4.87
N GLU A 89 -8.89 9.84 5.83
CA GLU A 89 -7.56 10.40 5.59
C GLU A 89 -6.63 9.30 5.06
N PRO A 90 -6.07 9.46 3.85
CA PRO A 90 -5.15 8.47 3.31
C PRO A 90 -3.79 8.52 4.04
N VAL A 91 -3.33 7.35 4.47
CA VAL A 91 -2.07 7.11 5.16
C VAL A 91 -1.35 5.88 4.59
N TRP A 92 -0.04 6.00 4.37
CA TRP A 92 0.82 4.91 3.91
C TRP A 92 1.59 4.30 5.07
N SER A 93 1.34 3.03 5.36
CA SER A 93 2.22 2.23 6.22
C SER A 93 3.35 1.65 5.37
N THR A 94 4.59 1.89 5.77
CA THR A 94 5.79 1.44 5.06
C THR A 94 6.60 0.44 5.86
N LEU A 95 7.26 -0.49 5.19
CA LEU A 95 8.21 -1.43 5.81
C LEU A 95 9.57 -1.27 5.14
N ASN A 96 10.23 -0.14 5.39
CA ASN A 96 11.47 0.24 4.69
C ASN A 96 12.64 -0.71 4.98
N GLY A 97 12.60 -1.42 6.11
CA GLY A 97 13.57 -2.45 6.47
C GLY A 97 13.31 -3.82 5.84
N ASP A 98 12.25 -3.97 5.04
CA ASP A 98 12.07 -5.16 4.24
C ASP A 98 13.22 -5.30 3.25
N LYS A 99 13.58 -6.54 2.94
CA LYS A 99 14.69 -6.86 2.04
C LYS A 99 14.23 -6.85 0.59
N MET A 100 15.07 -6.34 -0.28
CA MET A 100 14.87 -6.43 -1.72
C MET A 100 14.89 -7.91 -2.17
N CYS A 101 13.83 -8.33 -2.85
CA CYS A 101 13.70 -9.67 -3.41
C CYS A 101 13.64 -9.56 -4.93
N ALA A 102 14.64 -10.08 -5.64
CA ALA A 102 14.71 -9.97 -7.10
C ALA A 102 13.57 -10.70 -7.81
N GLY A 103 12.99 -11.72 -7.16
CA GLY A 103 11.81 -12.43 -7.65
C GLY A 103 10.47 -11.72 -7.40
N SER A 104 10.47 -10.59 -6.67
CA SER A 104 9.25 -9.81 -6.44
C SER A 104 9.07 -8.78 -7.58
N PRO A 105 8.00 -8.88 -8.39
CA PRO A 105 7.74 -7.91 -9.46
C PRO A 105 7.60 -6.49 -8.89
N ILE A 106 6.81 -6.34 -7.82
CA ILE A 106 6.57 -5.05 -7.15
C ILE A 106 7.89 -4.42 -6.71
N LYS A 107 8.73 -5.15 -5.96
CA LYS A 107 9.99 -4.59 -5.47
C LYS A 107 10.96 -4.25 -6.60
N THR A 108 10.90 -5.00 -7.71
CA THR A 108 11.70 -4.70 -8.90
C THR A 108 11.26 -3.39 -9.54
N THR A 109 9.96 -3.06 -9.50
CA THR A 109 9.46 -1.76 -10.01
C THR A 109 9.96 -0.56 -9.19
N TYR A 110 10.35 -0.74 -7.93
CA TYR A 110 10.96 0.35 -7.16
C TYR A 110 12.31 0.79 -7.75
N LEU A 111 13.00 -0.13 -8.43
CA LEU A 111 14.30 0.13 -9.06
C LEU A 111 14.17 0.45 -10.56
N GLN A 112 13.22 -0.21 -11.23
CA GLN A 112 13.03 -0.15 -12.67
C GLN A 112 11.53 -0.01 -13.00
N GLY A 113 10.97 1.16 -12.70
CA GLY A 113 9.58 1.48 -12.95
C GLY A 113 9.33 1.96 -14.39
N HIS A 114 8.07 2.04 -14.78
CA HIS A 114 7.66 2.76 -15.99
C HIS A 114 6.96 4.05 -15.59
N LEU A 115 7.42 5.17 -16.18
CA LEU A 115 6.77 6.46 -16.07
C LEU A 115 5.76 6.61 -17.22
N VAL A 116 4.57 7.12 -16.92
CA VAL A 116 3.59 7.56 -17.91
C VAL A 116 3.86 9.02 -18.23
N LEU A 117 4.09 9.31 -19.50
CA LEU A 117 4.31 10.66 -20.03
C LEU A 117 3.01 11.31 -20.56
N GLY A 118 1.94 10.52 -20.69
CA GLY A 118 0.67 10.92 -21.26
C GLY A 118 0.08 9.85 -22.17
N ARG A 119 -0.80 10.25 -23.08
CA ARG A 119 -1.37 9.38 -24.12
C ARG A 119 -0.83 9.72 -25.51
N GLY A 120 -0.68 8.71 -26.35
CA GLY A 120 -0.40 8.82 -27.78
C GLY A 120 -1.63 9.25 -28.58
N GLY A 121 -1.44 9.56 -29.87
CA GLY A 121 -2.53 9.94 -30.77
C GLY A 121 -3.59 8.84 -30.96
N LEU A 122 -3.23 7.58 -30.71
CA LEU A 122 -4.14 6.42 -30.73
C LEU A 122 -4.68 6.05 -29.33
N GLY A 123 -4.49 6.92 -28.33
CA GLY A 123 -4.99 6.70 -26.97
C GLY A 123 -4.14 5.79 -26.08
N GLY A 124 -3.17 5.04 -26.61
CA GLY A 124 -2.25 4.22 -25.80
C GLY A 124 -1.36 5.05 -24.87
N LEU A 125 -0.93 4.48 -23.74
CA LEU A 125 -0.03 5.17 -22.81
C LEU A 125 1.36 5.35 -23.44
N LYS A 126 1.90 6.56 -23.35
CA LYS A 126 3.33 6.82 -23.63
C LYS A 126 4.11 6.45 -22.38
N LEU A 127 4.85 5.34 -22.46
CA LEU A 127 5.67 4.85 -21.37
C LEU A 127 7.14 5.15 -21.61
N GLU A 128 7.81 5.61 -20.57
CA GLU A 128 9.27 5.70 -20.51
C GLU A 128 9.74 4.73 -19.43
N LYS A 129 10.65 3.82 -19.79
CA LYS A 129 11.30 2.98 -18.79
C LYS A 129 12.23 3.89 -17.99
N HIS A 130 11.94 4.04 -16.71
CA HIS A 130 12.78 4.83 -15.84
C HIS A 130 13.56 3.88 -14.95
N GLU A 131 14.82 3.69 -15.30
CA GLU A 131 15.77 3.10 -14.39
C GLU A 131 16.21 4.21 -13.45
N TYR A 132 15.70 4.20 -12.22
CA TYR A 132 16.07 5.18 -11.19
C TYR A 132 17.59 5.16 -10.87
N LEU A 133 18.33 4.20 -11.46
CA LEU A 133 19.34 3.42 -10.79
C LEU A 133 20.31 2.73 -11.78
N GLU A 134 21.25 3.49 -12.34
CA GLU A 134 22.63 2.98 -12.46
C GLU A 134 23.26 2.93 -11.06
N ILE A 135 22.72 2.11 -10.15
CA ILE A 135 23.21 2.07 -8.75
C ILE A 135 24.65 1.62 -8.74
N VAL A 136 25.51 2.51 -8.26
CA VAL A 136 26.82 2.18 -7.73
C VAL A 136 26.58 1.71 -6.30
N ASP A 137 26.66 0.41 -6.02
CA ASP A 137 26.79 -0.03 -4.63
C ASP A 137 28.24 0.31 -4.21
N PRO A 138 28.44 1.16 -3.18
CA PRO A 138 29.79 1.50 -2.71
C PRO A 138 30.58 0.25 -2.25
N ARG A 139 29.87 -0.82 -1.89
CA ARG A 139 30.41 -2.14 -1.52
C ARG A 139 30.55 -3.09 -2.71
N SER A 140 29.87 -2.86 -3.85
CA SER A 140 29.87 -3.78 -5.02
C SER A 140 31.10 -3.66 -5.92
N LEU A 141 32.08 -2.81 -5.58
CA LEU A 141 33.37 -2.83 -6.27
C LEU A 141 34.19 -4.10 -6.00
N ARG A 142 33.64 -5.09 -5.29
CA ARG A 142 34.24 -6.43 -5.13
C ARG A 142 33.32 -7.53 -5.66
N GLY A 143 33.51 -7.92 -6.92
CA GLY A 143 33.29 -9.30 -7.38
C GLY A 143 31.90 -9.72 -7.89
N ARG A 144 30.94 -8.82 -8.15
CA ARG A 144 29.69 -9.21 -8.84
C ARG A 144 29.79 -9.03 -10.35
N PRO A 145 29.24 -9.94 -11.16
CA PRO A 145 29.25 -9.80 -12.62
C PRO A 145 28.48 -8.55 -13.04
N ALA A 146 29.10 -7.74 -13.91
CA ALA A 146 28.58 -6.47 -14.41
C ALA A 146 27.21 -6.58 -15.12
N ASN A 147 26.80 -7.79 -15.52
CA ASN A 147 25.59 -8.04 -16.30
C ASN A 147 24.35 -8.42 -15.47
N SER A 148 24.40 -8.31 -14.13
CA SER A 148 23.24 -8.61 -13.28
C SER A 148 22.26 -7.43 -13.24
N SER A 149 20.96 -7.71 -13.39
CA SER A 149 19.91 -6.67 -13.24
C SER A 149 20.01 -5.96 -11.88
N PRO A 150 19.59 -4.68 -11.75
CA PRO A 150 19.62 -3.95 -10.50
C PRO A 150 18.99 -4.72 -9.32
N ALA A 151 17.84 -5.37 -9.53
CA ALA A 151 17.16 -6.15 -8.50
C ALA A 151 18.03 -7.30 -7.94
N HIS A 152 18.82 -7.96 -8.79
CA HIS A 152 19.75 -9.01 -8.37
C HIS A 152 20.98 -8.44 -7.64
N ARG A 153 21.45 -7.23 -8.03
CA ARG A 153 22.55 -6.54 -7.31
C ARG A 153 22.17 -6.21 -5.87
N HIS A 154 20.91 -5.85 -5.61
CA HIS A 154 20.44 -5.49 -4.28
C HIS A 154 19.72 -6.63 -3.54
N HIS A 155 19.72 -7.85 -4.06
CA HIS A 155 19.01 -8.95 -3.40
C HIS A 155 19.47 -9.14 -1.94
N ASN A 156 18.50 -9.28 -1.03
CA ASN A 156 18.66 -9.35 0.43
C ASN A 156 19.15 -8.08 1.14
N GLN A 157 19.34 -6.97 0.43
CA GLN A 157 19.63 -5.67 1.03
C GLN A 157 18.32 -5.02 1.54
N PRO A 158 18.30 -4.43 2.75
CA PRO A 158 17.17 -3.63 3.20
C PRO A 158 16.89 -2.47 2.25
N LEU A 159 15.62 -2.15 1.98
CA LEU A 159 15.25 -1.12 1.00
C LEU A 159 15.78 0.27 1.40
N PHE A 160 15.86 0.59 2.69
CA PHE A 160 16.45 1.86 3.17
C PHE A 160 17.97 1.96 2.96
N GLU A 161 18.67 0.86 2.68
CA GLU A 161 20.11 0.86 2.38
C GLU A 161 20.40 0.96 0.87
N ILE A 162 19.38 1.05 0.02
CA ILE A 162 19.56 1.20 -1.43
C ILE A 162 19.61 2.69 -1.77
N PHE A 163 20.59 3.10 -2.57
CA PHE A 163 20.85 4.50 -2.91
C PHE A 163 20.91 4.71 -4.41
N ALA A 164 20.44 5.87 -4.87
CA ALA A 164 20.59 6.35 -6.24
C ALA A 164 22.05 6.71 -6.59
N PRO A 165 22.41 6.85 -7.89
CA PRO A 165 23.78 7.17 -8.29
C PRO A 165 24.28 8.50 -7.69
N ASN A 166 23.35 9.42 -7.42
CA ASN A 166 23.62 10.70 -6.77
C ASN A 166 23.66 10.62 -5.22
N GLY A 167 23.61 9.42 -4.63
CA GLY A 167 23.61 9.19 -3.19
C GLY A 167 22.25 9.38 -2.48
N THR A 168 21.17 9.66 -3.20
CA THR A 168 19.83 9.80 -2.60
C THR A 168 19.28 8.43 -2.18
N PRO A 169 18.82 8.23 -0.92
CA PRO A 169 18.19 6.98 -0.53
C PRO A 169 16.95 6.67 -1.37
N LEU A 170 16.75 5.39 -1.73
CA LEU A 170 15.60 4.95 -2.50
C LEU A 170 14.27 5.32 -1.84
N THR A 171 14.20 5.19 -0.51
CA THR A 171 13.06 5.62 0.31
C THR A 171 12.75 7.12 0.14
N THR A 172 13.79 7.96 0.10
CA THR A 172 13.66 9.41 -0.08
C THR A 172 13.20 9.76 -1.50
N LEU A 173 13.75 9.08 -2.51
CA LEU A 173 13.37 9.27 -3.90
C LEU A 173 11.87 9.03 -4.10
N HIS A 174 11.37 7.86 -3.66
CA HIS A 174 9.95 7.51 -3.76
C HIS A 174 9.07 8.44 -2.93
N ARG A 175 9.52 8.83 -1.74
CA ARG A 175 8.81 9.77 -0.87
C ARG A 175 8.62 11.15 -1.52
N VAL A 176 9.67 11.72 -2.12
CA VAL A 176 9.60 13.02 -2.81
C VAL A 176 8.65 12.93 -4.01
N HIS A 177 8.75 11.84 -4.78
CA HIS A 177 7.85 11.60 -5.90
C HIS A 177 6.39 11.51 -5.45
N GLN A 178 6.12 10.72 -4.40
CA GLN A 178 4.81 10.60 -3.78
C GLN A 178 4.23 11.94 -3.33
N MET A 179 4.99 12.73 -2.56
CA MET A 179 4.54 14.05 -2.12
C MET A 179 4.16 14.95 -3.29
N LYS A 180 4.97 14.96 -4.36
CA LYS A 180 4.72 15.77 -5.55
C LYS A 180 3.46 15.33 -6.29
N MET A 181 3.28 14.02 -6.50
CA MET A 181 2.18 13.50 -7.33
C MET A 181 0.83 13.52 -6.61
N LEU A 182 0.82 13.33 -5.29
CA LEU A 182 -0.40 13.30 -4.49
C LEU A 182 -0.80 14.67 -3.92
N ALA A 183 0.02 15.70 -4.05
CA ALA A 183 -0.30 17.04 -3.57
C ALA A 183 -1.71 17.54 -4.00
N PRO A 184 -2.19 17.30 -5.24
CA PRO A 184 -3.54 17.69 -5.64
C PRO A 184 -4.66 16.97 -4.85
N ILE A 185 -4.48 15.71 -4.45
CA ILE A 185 -5.51 14.92 -3.74
C ILE A 185 -5.37 15.03 -2.21
N CYS A 186 -4.16 15.32 -1.74
CA CYS A 186 -3.79 15.36 -0.33
C CYS A 186 -3.38 16.78 0.07
N PRO A 187 -4.31 17.75 0.16
CA PRO A 187 -4.01 19.15 0.47
C PRO A 187 -3.38 19.35 1.85
N ARG A 188 -3.60 18.43 2.80
CA ARG A 188 -2.97 18.42 4.13
C ARG A 188 -1.58 17.80 4.14
N GLY A 189 -1.04 17.47 2.98
CA GLY A 189 0.17 16.68 2.83
C GLY A 189 -0.11 15.18 2.86
N VAL A 190 0.90 14.41 2.45
CA VAL A 190 0.85 12.95 2.43
C VAL A 190 1.39 12.41 3.75
N ILE A 191 0.61 11.59 4.45
CA ILE A 191 1.00 11.00 5.74
C ILE A 191 1.56 9.60 5.50
N SER A 192 2.77 9.33 5.97
CA SER A 192 3.39 8.02 5.91
C SER A 192 4.13 7.69 7.19
N PHE A 193 4.12 6.44 7.63
CA PHE A 193 4.86 5.98 8.80
C PHE A 193 5.59 4.66 8.49
N ASP A 194 6.73 4.45 9.14
CA ASP A 194 7.54 3.24 8.97
C ASP A 194 7.30 2.29 10.14
N ILE A 195 6.84 1.08 9.85
CA ILE A 195 6.57 0.04 10.85
C ILE A 195 7.76 -0.91 11.04
N THR A 196 8.92 -0.63 10.45
CA THR A 196 10.11 -1.49 10.53
C THR A 196 10.54 -1.82 11.96
N SER A 197 10.60 -0.82 12.84
CA SER A 197 10.96 -1.04 14.25
C SER A 197 9.89 -1.87 14.95
N TRP A 198 8.62 -1.51 14.83
CA TRP A 198 7.51 -2.27 15.41
C TRP A 198 7.49 -3.73 14.96
N TYR A 199 7.69 -3.99 13.67
CA TYR A 199 7.78 -5.33 13.11
C TYR A 199 8.93 -6.15 13.70
N ARG A 200 10.12 -5.54 13.80
CA ARG A 200 11.34 -6.20 14.31
C ARG A 200 11.28 -6.41 15.83
N ASP A 201 11.01 -5.34 16.56
CA ASP A 201 11.12 -5.26 18.01
C ASP A 201 9.94 -5.95 18.70
N GLY A 202 8.76 -5.94 18.08
CA GLY A 202 7.59 -6.70 18.51
C GLY A 202 7.69 -8.21 18.27
N ASN A 203 8.84 -8.69 17.76
CA ASN A 203 9.08 -10.10 17.39
C ASN A 203 8.01 -10.65 16.42
N LEU A 204 7.53 -9.81 15.50
CA LEU A 204 6.49 -10.16 14.53
C LEU A 204 7.06 -10.83 13.27
N MET A 205 8.23 -11.47 13.37
CA MET A 205 8.93 -12.05 12.22
C MET A 205 8.20 -13.26 11.60
N ASN A 206 7.18 -13.79 12.29
CA ASN A 206 6.27 -14.80 11.75
C ASN A 206 5.10 -14.13 11.03
N SER A 207 4.92 -14.44 9.74
CA SER A 207 3.85 -13.85 8.92
C SER A 207 2.45 -14.00 9.51
N ARG A 208 2.12 -15.13 10.17
CA ARG A 208 0.82 -15.32 10.81
C ARG A 208 0.62 -14.38 12.00
N GLN A 209 1.64 -14.22 12.83
CA GLN A 209 1.58 -13.29 13.97
C GLN A 209 1.56 -11.85 13.49
N TYR A 210 2.39 -11.51 12.52
CA TYR A 210 2.42 -10.19 11.88
C TYR A 210 1.05 -9.81 11.34
N TYR A 211 0.37 -10.69 10.60
CA TYR A 211 -0.94 -10.36 10.04
C TYR A 211 -2.03 -10.26 11.10
N ILE A 212 -1.98 -11.03 12.20
CA ILE A 212 -2.89 -10.80 13.33
C ILE A 212 -2.64 -9.42 13.95
N ALA A 213 -1.38 -9.07 14.22
CA ALA A 213 -1.00 -7.79 14.79
C ALA A 213 -1.39 -6.62 13.87
N LEU A 214 -1.00 -6.67 12.59
CA LEU A 214 -1.32 -5.65 11.60
C LEU A 214 -2.84 -5.53 11.40
N MET A 215 -3.56 -6.65 11.23
CA MET A 215 -5.00 -6.58 10.96
C MET A 215 -5.83 -6.16 12.16
N SER A 216 -5.35 -6.38 13.38
CA SER A 216 -6.04 -5.89 14.59
C SER A 216 -6.15 -4.36 14.61
N LEU A 217 -5.23 -3.64 13.97
CA LEU A 217 -5.33 -2.20 13.75
C LEU A 217 -6.66 -1.81 13.06
N PHE A 218 -7.06 -2.59 12.06
CA PHE A 218 -8.25 -2.31 11.26
C PHE A 218 -9.54 -2.82 11.90
N VAL A 219 -9.48 -3.32 13.14
CA VAL A 219 -10.68 -3.53 13.95
C VAL A 219 -11.29 -2.18 14.30
N ALA A 220 -10.49 -1.17 14.70
CA ALA A 220 -11.00 0.09 15.25
C ALA A 220 -10.18 1.38 14.96
N HIS A 221 -8.97 1.27 14.41
CA HIS A 221 -8.07 2.43 14.22
C HIS A 221 -7.97 2.89 12.75
N GLY A 222 -8.44 2.09 11.79
CA GLY A 222 -8.43 2.48 10.38
C GLY A 222 -9.15 1.47 9.48
N VAL A 223 -9.15 1.77 8.18
CA VAL A 223 -9.64 0.90 7.11
C VAL A 223 -8.46 0.50 6.23
N LEU A 224 -8.21 -0.79 6.07
CA LEU A 224 -7.18 -1.28 5.15
C LEU A 224 -7.69 -1.28 3.71
N PHE A 225 -6.92 -0.71 2.79
CA PHE A 225 -7.13 -0.85 1.36
C PHE A 225 -6.17 -1.90 0.82
N GLU A 226 -6.69 -3.08 0.51
CA GLU A 226 -5.92 -4.20 -0.02
C GLU A 226 -6.86 -5.22 -0.68
N ASP A 227 -6.38 -5.93 -1.71
CA ASP A 227 -7.14 -7.02 -2.34
C ASP A 227 -6.39 -8.36 -2.26
N PHE A 228 -6.62 -9.11 -1.17
CA PHE A 228 -6.02 -10.42 -0.98
C PHE A 228 -6.59 -11.52 -1.91
N HIS A 229 -7.70 -11.29 -2.62
CA HIS A 229 -8.25 -12.25 -3.60
C HIS A 229 -8.13 -11.70 -5.03
N GLY A 230 -7.17 -10.80 -5.27
CA GLY A 230 -6.99 -10.12 -6.55
C GLY A 230 -5.75 -9.25 -6.56
N GLY A 231 -5.83 -8.11 -7.24
CA GLY A 231 -4.73 -7.17 -7.34
C GLY A 231 -3.62 -7.59 -8.32
N GLU A 232 -2.49 -6.89 -8.24
CA GLU A 232 -1.31 -7.09 -9.10
C GLU A 232 -0.77 -8.53 -9.08
N SER A 233 -0.99 -9.25 -7.97
CA SER A 233 -0.46 -10.59 -7.73
C SER A 233 -1.56 -11.66 -7.55
N GLY A 234 -2.81 -11.40 -7.95
CA GLY A 234 -3.98 -12.20 -7.57
C GLY A 234 -3.84 -13.71 -7.74
N GLU A 235 -3.25 -14.18 -8.84
CA GLU A 235 -3.04 -15.62 -9.09
C GLU A 235 -1.95 -16.26 -8.22
N GLN A 236 -1.09 -15.45 -7.60
CA GLN A 236 0.03 -15.91 -6.78
C GLN A 236 -0.24 -15.82 -5.27
N LEU A 237 -1.41 -15.29 -4.88
CA LEU A 237 -1.74 -15.03 -3.48
C LEU A 237 -2.64 -16.09 -2.84
N ASP A 238 -3.18 -17.06 -3.59
CA ASP A 238 -4.15 -18.03 -3.04
C ASP A 238 -3.68 -18.73 -1.76
N ALA A 239 -2.43 -19.23 -1.75
CA ALA A 239 -1.84 -19.86 -0.58
C ALA A 239 -1.68 -18.87 0.59
N PHE A 240 -1.17 -17.67 0.30
CA PHE A 240 -1.03 -16.61 1.31
C PHE A 240 -2.40 -16.25 1.91
N THR A 241 -3.42 -16.14 1.07
CA THR A 241 -4.76 -15.72 1.46
C THR A 241 -5.44 -16.78 2.31
N ALA A 242 -5.38 -18.05 1.91
CA ALA A 242 -5.98 -19.17 2.63
C ALA A 242 -5.25 -19.48 3.95
N GLU A 243 -3.93 -19.34 4.00
CA GLU A 243 -3.11 -19.78 5.14
C GLU A 243 -2.70 -18.67 6.12
N VAL A 244 -2.76 -17.40 5.70
CA VAL A 244 -2.32 -16.25 6.51
C VAL A 244 -3.46 -15.26 6.72
N PHE A 245 -3.99 -14.65 5.65
CA PHE A 245 -4.97 -13.58 5.75
C PHE A 245 -6.31 -14.05 6.34
N GLN A 246 -6.95 -15.06 5.75
CA GLN A 246 -8.27 -15.51 6.19
C GLN A 246 -8.24 -16.05 7.64
N PRO A 247 -7.24 -16.85 8.07
CA PRO A 247 -7.11 -17.26 9.46
C PRO A 247 -6.94 -16.08 10.43
N ALA A 248 -6.11 -15.08 10.08
CA ALA A 248 -5.94 -13.88 10.90
C ALA A 248 -7.25 -13.09 11.03
N SER A 249 -7.98 -12.90 9.92
CA SER A 249 -9.28 -12.23 9.93
C SER A 249 -10.31 -12.94 10.80
N ARG A 250 -10.43 -14.27 10.69
CA ARG A 250 -11.37 -15.06 11.50
C ARG A 250 -11.02 -14.97 12.98
N ARG A 251 -9.73 -15.15 13.31
CA ARG A 251 -9.26 -15.04 14.69
C ARG A 251 -9.57 -13.69 15.32
N LEU A 252 -9.37 -12.59 14.60
CA LEU A 252 -9.69 -11.25 15.11
C LEU A 252 -11.20 -11.05 15.30
N LYS A 253 -12.02 -11.63 14.42
CA LYS A 253 -13.47 -11.64 14.61
C LYS A 253 -13.88 -12.43 15.85
N ASP A 254 -13.23 -13.56 16.12
CA ASP A 254 -13.51 -14.36 17.32
C ASP A 254 -13.10 -13.62 18.61
N ILE A 255 -12.01 -12.84 18.57
CA ILE A 255 -11.51 -12.04 19.71
C ILE A 255 -12.42 -10.82 19.97
N PHE A 256 -12.68 -10.01 18.94
CA PHE A 256 -13.32 -8.69 19.10
C PHE A 256 -14.81 -8.68 18.71
N GLY A 257 -15.37 -9.82 18.32
CA GLY A 257 -16.74 -9.95 17.79
C GLY A 257 -16.94 -9.37 16.38
N VAL A 258 -15.95 -8.67 15.81
CA VAL A 258 -16.04 -8.02 14.50
C VAL A 258 -14.79 -8.28 13.65
N ALA A 259 -14.99 -8.48 12.34
CA ALA A 259 -13.88 -8.63 11.41
C ALA A 259 -13.20 -7.27 11.14
N PRO A 260 -11.88 -7.25 10.84
CA PRO A 260 -11.17 -6.05 10.39
C PRO A 260 -11.84 -5.38 9.18
N LEU A 261 -11.77 -4.05 9.08
CA LEU A 261 -12.30 -3.27 7.97
C LEU A 261 -11.31 -3.29 6.81
N VAL A 262 -11.59 -4.11 5.80
CA VAL A 262 -10.80 -4.20 4.58
C VAL A 262 -11.66 -3.81 3.37
N VAL A 263 -11.20 -2.86 2.57
CA VAL A 263 -11.82 -2.45 1.31
C VAL A 263 -10.94 -2.95 0.17
N PRO A 264 -11.50 -3.66 -0.83
CA PRO A 264 -10.70 -4.13 -1.95
C PRO A 264 -10.30 -2.94 -2.81
N LEU A 265 -9.00 -2.81 -3.06
CA LEU A 265 -8.48 -1.78 -3.96
C LEU A 265 -8.68 -2.24 -5.41
N PRO A 266 -9.23 -1.40 -6.31
CA PRO A 266 -9.40 -1.79 -7.69
C PRO A 266 -8.04 -1.85 -8.38
N TRP A 267 -7.83 -2.89 -9.18
CA TRP A 267 -6.59 -3.09 -9.91
C TRP A 267 -6.78 -3.07 -11.42
N LYS A 268 -5.85 -2.40 -12.09
CA LYS A 268 -5.68 -2.43 -13.55
C LYS A 268 -4.19 -2.45 -13.84
N ARG A 269 -3.79 -3.00 -14.99
CA ARG A 269 -2.38 -3.08 -15.37
C ARG A 269 -1.70 -1.70 -15.41
N GLU A 270 -2.44 -0.69 -15.84
CA GLU A 270 -2.00 0.70 -15.92
C GLU A 270 -1.74 1.31 -14.54
N TYR A 271 -2.35 0.75 -13.50
CA TYR A 271 -2.18 1.23 -12.12
C TYR A 271 -0.80 0.86 -11.53
N ALA A 272 -0.08 -0.06 -12.17
CA ALA A 272 1.30 -0.42 -11.81
C ALA A 272 2.33 0.67 -12.17
N TYR A 273 1.96 1.65 -13.01
CA TYR A 273 2.89 2.66 -13.51
C TYR A 273 2.91 3.91 -12.64
N TYR A 274 4.00 4.67 -12.78
CA TYR A 274 4.21 5.93 -12.08
C TYR A 274 3.85 7.09 -13.01
N PRO A 275 3.23 8.16 -12.53
CA PRO A 275 3.11 9.38 -13.32
C PRO A 275 4.48 10.06 -13.46
N SER A 276 4.79 10.66 -14.60
CA SER A 276 6.05 11.42 -14.75
C SER A 276 6.01 12.82 -14.12
N ASN A 277 4.82 13.42 -14.02
CA ASN A 277 4.61 14.78 -13.54
C ASN A 277 3.16 14.99 -13.05
N THR A 278 2.87 16.19 -12.57
CA THR A 278 1.59 16.56 -11.94
C THR A 278 0.43 16.79 -12.91
N SER A 279 0.66 16.74 -14.23
CA SER A 279 -0.40 16.75 -15.26
C SER A 279 -1.06 15.38 -15.44
N TRP A 280 -0.72 14.41 -14.59
CA TRP A 280 -1.30 13.06 -14.65
C TRP A 280 -2.83 12.99 -14.65
N PRO A 281 -3.61 13.93 -14.07
CA PRO A 281 -5.07 13.89 -14.18
C PRO A 281 -5.57 13.97 -15.62
N GLU A 282 -4.88 14.72 -16.48
CA GLU A 282 -5.25 14.93 -17.89
C GLU A 282 -5.10 13.67 -18.74
N TRP A 283 -4.32 12.70 -18.26
CA TRP A 283 -4.02 11.49 -19.01
C TRP A 283 -5.10 10.42 -18.89
N ASN A 284 -6.14 10.64 -18.09
CA ASN A 284 -7.26 9.71 -17.91
C ASN A 284 -6.79 8.26 -17.62
N VAL A 285 -5.71 8.11 -16.84
CA VAL A 285 -5.29 6.80 -16.31
C VAL A 285 -6.17 6.48 -15.11
N VAL A 286 -6.32 7.45 -14.20
CA VAL A 286 -7.34 7.45 -13.16
C VAL A 286 -8.65 7.94 -13.77
N PRO A 287 -9.77 7.23 -13.59
CA PRO A 287 -11.06 7.70 -14.09
C PRO A 287 -11.43 9.06 -13.46
N PRO A 288 -11.85 10.07 -14.24
CA PRO A 288 -12.17 11.41 -13.74
C PRO A 288 -13.16 11.40 -12.58
N GLU A 289 -14.11 10.47 -12.58
CA GLU A 289 -15.15 10.35 -11.56
C GLU A 289 -14.60 10.01 -10.17
N TYR A 290 -13.38 9.47 -10.07
CA TYR A 290 -12.65 9.25 -8.81
C TYR A 290 -12.12 10.58 -8.24
N LEU A 291 -11.80 11.52 -9.13
CA LEU A 291 -11.15 12.80 -8.82
C LEU A 291 -12.14 13.94 -8.60
N ASN A 292 -13.44 13.73 -8.86
CA ASN A 292 -14.48 14.75 -8.73
C ASN A 292 -14.49 15.38 -7.32
N GLY A 293 -14.27 16.69 -7.24
CA GLY A 293 -14.25 17.43 -5.97
C GLY A 293 -12.94 17.31 -5.17
N LEU A 294 -11.91 16.68 -5.73
CA LEU A 294 -10.58 16.57 -5.13
C LEU A 294 -9.54 17.46 -5.80
N LEU A 295 -9.68 17.73 -7.09
CA LEU A 295 -8.79 18.60 -7.88
C LEU A 295 -9.31 20.04 -7.97
#